data_AF-A0A921K192-F1
#
_entry.id   AF-A0A921K192-F1
#
_cell.length_a   1.000
_cell.length_b   1.000
_cell.length_c   1.000
_cell.angle_alpha   90.00
_cell.angle_beta   90.00
_cell.angle_gamma   90.00
#
_symmetry.space_group_name_H-M   'P 1'
#
loop_
_entity.id
_entity.type
_entity.pdbx_description
1 polymer ?
#
loop_
_entity_poly.entity_id
_entity_poly.type
_entity_poly.pdbx_seq_one_letter_code
_entity_poly.pdbx_strand_id
1 'polypeptide(L)'
;MSQTDSILNLLNIQDPNIKISACTDFSQAGVHEKLLSATLTYHVERCVNCGSTNLVQNGTRLTKMKLPSLGEQPLRMNLRKQRYL
;
A
#
# COMPACT_ATOMS: atom_id res chain seq x y z
N MET A 1 -9.63 5.50 -18.75
CA MET A 1 -8.53 5.31 -17.77
C MET A 1 -8.39 6.59 -16.99
N SER A 2 -8.38 6.51 -15.66
CA SER A 2 -8.09 7.68 -14.84
C SER A 2 -6.58 7.94 -14.83
N GLN A 3 -6.15 9.20 -14.63
CA GLN A 3 -4.73 9.53 -14.53
C GLN A 3 -4.03 8.73 -13.41
N THR A 4 -4.76 8.42 -12.34
CA THR A 4 -4.30 7.62 -11.21
C THR A 4 -3.92 6.20 -11.63
N ASP A 5 -4.71 5.55 -12.49
CA ASP A 5 -4.44 4.18 -12.96
C ASP A 5 -3.14 4.13 -13.78
N SER A 6 -2.91 5.15 -14.61
CA SER A 6 -1.68 5.25 -15.41
C SER A 6 -0.43 5.41 -14.53
N ILE A 7 -0.52 6.23 -13.47
CA ILE A 7 0.60 6.45 -12.53
C ILE A 7 0.87 5.17 -11.72
N LEU A 8 -0.17 4.51 -11.24
CA LEU A 8 -0.08 3.23 -10.53
C LEU A 8 0.60 2.16 -11.37
N ASN A 9 0.21 2.05 -12.63
CA ASN A 9 0.84 1.14 -13.59
C ASN A 9 2.32 1.46 -13.80
N LEU A 10 2.68 2.74 -13.93
CA LEU A 10 4.08 3.18 -14.06
C LEU A 10 4.92 2.81 -12.83
N LEU A 11 4.33 2.88 -11.64
CA LEU A 11 4.97 2.50 -10.38
C LEU A 11 4.95 0.98 -10.11
N ASN A 12 4.46 0.17 -11.05
CA ASN A 12 4.25 -1.28 -10.90
C ASN A 12 3.34 -1.66 -9.71
N ILE A 13 2.40 -0.78 -9.35
CA ILE A 13 1.38 -1.05 -8.32
C ILE A 13 0.09 -1.43 -9.05
N GLN A 14 -0.03 -2.72 -9.39
CA GLN A 14 -1.11 -3.24 -10.23
C GLN A 14 -2.13 -4.12 -9.47
N ASP A 15 -1.88 -4.43 -8.20
CA ASP A 15 -2.81 -5.22 -7.39
C ASP A 15 -4.06 -4.36 -7.09
N PRO A 16 -5.27 -4.77 -7.56
CA PRO A 16 -6.50 -4.01 -7.36
C PRO A 16 -6.94 -3.93 -5.89
N ASN A 17 -6.37 -4.76 -5.02
CA ASN A 17 -6.63 -4.74 -3.58
C ASN A 17 -5.81 -3.68 -2.84
N ILE A 18 -4.84 -3.05 -3.51
CA ILE A 18 -4.06 -1.93 -2.98
C ILE A 18 -4.81 -0.63 -3.24
N LYS A 19 -5.20 0.06 -2.18
CA LYS A 19 -5.80 1.39 -2.24
C LYS A 19 -4.82 2.43 -1.71
N ILE A 20 -4.44 3.39 -2.55
CA ILE A 20 -3.68 4.57 -2.11
C ILE A 20 -4.61 5.47 -1.31
N SER A 21 -4.18 5.88 -0.13
CA SER A 21 -4.90 6.83 0.72
C SER A 21 -4.32 8.25 0.66
N ALA A 22 -3.00 8.39 0.53
CA ALA A 22 -2.35 9.70 0.49
C ALA A 22 -0.97 9.62 -0.17
N CYS A 23 -0.53 10.75 -0.72
CA CYS A 23 0.85 11.00 -1.11
C CYS A 23 1.30 12.29 -0.43
N THR A 24 2.37 12.24 0.36
CA THR A 24 2.88 13.37 1.14
C THR A 24 4.37 13.55 0.91
N ASP A 25 4.85 14.79 0.86
CA ASP A 25 6.28 15.05 0.91
C ASP A 25 6.82 14.80 2.33
N PHE A 26 7.99 14.19 2.40
CA PHE A 26 8.62 13.78 3.64
C PHE A 26 10.12 14.09 3.54
N SER A 27 10.65 14.87 4.48
CA SER A 27 12.08 15.11 4.56
C SER A 27 12.68 14.35 5.75
N GLN A 28 13.75 13.58 5.49
CA GLN A 28 14.49 12.90 6.53
C GLN A 28 15.98 13.03 6.26
N ALA A 29 16.73 13.48 7.27
CA ALA A 29 18.19 13.64 7.19
C ALA A 29 18.67 14.47 5.97
N GLY A 30 17.91 15.51 5.60
CA GLY A 30 18.25 16.40 4.48
C GLY A 30 17.83 15.88 3.09
N VAL A 31 17.25 14.67 3.00
CA VAL A 31 16.73 14.12 1.74
C VAL A 31 15.23 14.39 1.66
N HIS A 32 14.79 15.03 0.57
CA HIS A 32 13.37 15.21 0.25
C HIS A 32 12.86 13.98 -0.50
N GLU A 33 11.93 13.25 0.12
CA GLU A 33 11.34 12.03 -0.43
C GLU A 33 9.81 12.21 -0.54
N LYS A 34 9.19 11.47 -1.45
CA LYS A 34 7.73 11.31 -1.45
C LYS A 34 7.37 10.06 -0.67
N LEU A 35 6.33 10.17 0.15
CA LEU A 35 5.77 9.08 0.92
C LEU A 35 4.35 8.77 0.44
N LEU A 36 4.20 7.58 -0.13
CA LEU A 36 2.92 7.02 -0.51
C LEU A 36 2.36 6.21 0.65
N SER A 37 1.13 6.51 1.08
CA SER A 37 0.40 5.71 2.05
C SER A 37 -0.66 4.89 1.34
N ALA A 38 -0.66 3.58 1.58
CA ALA A 38 -1.60 2.66 0.95
C ALA A 38 -2.06 1.57 1.93
N THR A 39 -3.23 1.01 1.67
CA THR A 39 -3.80 -0.12 2.40
C THR A 39 -4.03 -1.28 1.45
N LEU A 40 -3.62 -2.48 1.84
CA LEU A 40 -3.86 -3.73 1.12
C LEU A 40 -4.93 -4.53 1.87
N THR A 41 -6.09 -4.72 1.24
CA THR A 41 -7.21 -5.46 1.82
C THR A 41 -7.71 -6.51 0.83
N TYR A 42 -7.53 -7.78 1.14
CA TYR A 42 -8.09 -8.87 0.35
C TYR A 42 -9.53 -9.16 0.77
N HIS A 43 -10.40 -9.45 -0.19
CA HIS A 43 -11.70 -10.04 0.14
C HIS A 43 -11.47 -11.51 0.52
N VAL A 44 -11.63 -11.83 1.80
CA VAL A 44 -11.48 -13.20 2.31
C VAL A 44 -12.84 -13.66 2.79
N GLU A 45 -13.36 -14.74 2.20
CA GLU A 45 -14.66 -15.31 2.59
C GLU A 45 -14.53 -16.35 3.71
N ARG A 46 -13.37 -17.02 3.78
CA ARG A 46 -13.09 -18.07 4.77
C ARG A 46 -11.65 -17.98 5.24
N CYS A 47 -11.43 -18.24 6.52
CA CYS A 47 -10.10 -18.30 7.09
C CYS A 47 -9.29 -19.41 6.41
N VAL A 48 -8.10 -19.07 5.89
CA VAL A 48 -7.21 -20.02 5.20
C VAL A 48 -6.73 -21.12 6.14
N ASN A 49 -6.69 -20.85 7.45
CA ASN A 49 -6.18 -21.80 8.45
C ASN A 49 -7.25 -22.73 9.03
N CYS A 50 -8.50 -22.25 9.24
CA CYS A 50 -9.55 -23.03 9.90
C CYS A 50 -10.87 -23.15 9.12
N GLY A 51 -11.01 -22.48 7.96
CA GLY A 51 -12.22 -22.52 7.14
C GLY A 51 -13.42 -21.72 7.67
N SER A 52 -13.30 -21.08 8.85
CA SER A 52 -14.37 -20.26 9.44
C SER A 52 -14.76 -19.08 8.54
N THR A 53 -16.06 -18.81 8.46
CA THR A 53 -16.63 -17.63 7.79
C THR A 53 -16.67 -16.40 8.71
N ASN A 54 -16.42 -16.57 10.02
CA ASN A 54 -16.42 -15.49 10.99
C ASN A 54 -15.06 -14.78 10.99
N LEU A 55 -14.78 -14.04 9.91
CA LEU A 55 -13.56 -13.28 9.75
C LEU A 55 -13.73 -11.87 10.32
N VAL A 56 -12.94 -11.53 11.34
CA VAL A 56 -12.96 -10.21 11.95
C VAL A 56 -11.70 -9.44 11.57
N GLN A 57 -11.87 -8.22 11.05
CA GLN A 57 -10.76 -7.33 10.77
C GLN A 57 -9.99 -6.99 12.06
N ASN A 58 -8.72 -7.34 12.13
CA ASN A 58 -7.88 -7.22 13.32
C ASN A 58 -6.71 -6.26 13.11
N GLY A 59 -7.06 -5.01 12.80
CA GLY A 59 -6.10 -3.96 12.51
C GLY A 59 -5.24 -4.24 11.28
N THR A 60 -4.09 -3.56 11.19
CA THR A 60 -3.21 -3.63 10.02
C THR A 60 -1.75 -3.84 10.43
N ARG A 61 -0.98 -4.49 9.55
CA ARG A 61 0.49 -4.59 9.66
C ARG A 61 1.12 -3.60 8.69
N LEU A 62 1.93 -2.68 9.21
CA LEU A 62 2.69 -1.74 8.38
C LEU A 62 3.91 -2.43 7.76
N THR A 63 4.07 -2.27 6.45
CA THR A 63 5.25 -2.66 5.67
C THR A 63 5.79 -1.42 4.98
N LYS A 64 7.07 -1.10 5.20
CA LYS A 64 7.74 0.03 4.54
C LYS A 64 8.56 -0.50 3.38
N MET A 65 8.42 0.08 2.20
CA MET A 65 9.14 -0.33 1.00
C MET A 65 9.61 0.88 0.20
N LYS A 66 10.75 0.73 -0.49
CA LYS A 66 11.26 1.73 -1.44
C LYS A 66 10.69 1.41 -2.82
N LEU A 67 10.21 2.43 -3.49
CA LEU A 67 9.73 2.36 -4.87
C LEU A 67 10.78 2.96 -5.82
N PRO A 68 10.66 2.75 -7.14
CA PRO A 68 11.46 3.47 -8.12
C PRO A 68 11.35 4.98 -7.89
N SER A 69 12.48 5.69 -7.95
CA SER A 69 12.50 7.14 -7.80
C SER A 69 11.82 7.80 -8.99
N LEU A 70 11.13 8.91 -8.71
CA LEU A 70 10.56 9.77 -9.74
C LEU A 70 11.60 10.85 -10.05
N GLY A 71 12.46 10.57 -11.02
CA GLY A 71 13.65 11.39 -11.28
C GLY A 71 14.61 11.34 -10.10
N GLU A 72 14.99 12.51 -9.58
CA GLU A 72 15.90 12.65 -8.44
C GLU A 72 15.20 12.51 -7.07
N GLN A 73 13.87 12.45 -7.04
CA GLN A 73 13.12 12.36 -5.79
C GLN A 73 12.86 10.90 -5.41
N PRO A 74 13.42 10.40 -4.29
CA PRO A 74 13.15 9.04 -3.83
C PRO A 74 11.68 8.90 -3.43
N LEU A 75 11.11 7.74 -3.71
CA LEU A 75 9.73 7.41 -3.36
C LEU A 75 9.72 6.23 -2.38
N ARG A 76 8.98 6.38 -1.29
CA ARG A 76 8.73 5.33 -0.31
C ARG A 76 7.24 5.03 -0.23
N MET A 77 6.90 3.79 0.06
CA MET A 77 5.52 3.39 0.32
C MET A 77 5.39 2.77 1.71
N ASN A 78 4.40 3.26 2.45
CA ASN A 78 3.88 2.68 3.68
C ASN A 78 2.63 1.88 3.34
N LEU A 79 2.78 0.55 3.22
CA LEU A 79 1.68 -0.37 2.93
C LEU A 79 1.13 -0.97 4.22
N ARG A 80 -0.13 -0.68 4.53
CA ARG A 80 -0.86 -1.28 5.65
C ARG A 80 -1.61 -2.51 5.17
N LYS A 81 -1.13 -3.71 5.50
CA LYS A 81 -1.81 -4.96 5.14
C LYS A 81 -2.87 -5.28 6.19
N GLN A 82 -4.12 -5.46 5.75
CA GLN A 82 -5.24 -5.87 6.61
C GLN A 82 -4.97 -7.25 7.22
N ARG A 83 -5.24 -7.38 8.52
CA ARG A 83 -5.19 -8.66 9.24
C ARG A 83 -6.61 -9.12 9.56
N TYR A 84 -6.77 -10.43 9.66
CA TYR A 84 -8.02 -11.08 10.06
C TYR A 84 -7.75 -12.02 11.24
N LEU A 85 -8.75 -12.19 12.10
CA LEU A 85 -8.82 -13.24 13.12
C LEU A 85 -9.68 -14.39 12.62
#